data_AF-A0A1I8H4B0-F1
#
_entry.id   AF-A0A1I8H4B0-F1
#
_cell.length_a   1.000
_cell.length_b   1.000
_cell.length_c   1.000
_cell.angle_alpha   90.00
_cell.angle_beta   90.00
_cell.angle_gamma   90.00
#
_symmetry.space_group_name_H-M   'P 1'
#
loop_
_entity.id
_entity.type
_entity.pdbx_description
1 polymer ?
#
loop_
_entity_poly.entity_id
_entity_poly.type
_entity_poly.pdbx_seq_one_letter_code
_entity_poly.pdbx_strand_id
1 'polypeptide(L)'
;MDIAFANPCCRYPVPEFLASPGHLPERVLSSVTAEMSRSWSCHLIRASSPGKESKQLRVSTTFLENSAMRSLSTVQGQVFLLLKYLIKRVIGRHYRGLKSYHAKTLLFRTIQLIPEYQWVPDNLEQLVQQCLRSLIDHLSSSTGLLPHFFVPNALVYLRKNCDSSSAADAVSQTLKDLRHRLIEFQQQLVPISEAAPFHLHPFRLMPLYFLETPCLPGTLEFHHIYLAVKLAMLSLAQVDDSQCVRLLIDRLPDAACTARTALKVLVALKDRQKLEAKRLLREGFGNRPCRVARQIPCELDCDVLEYLGSRDSAWQFSMRFEQPISLAWLPSPQLRAQFPARMTYYDKRFFLNFSLLVNSLQLELDEARQDFLDDWFADLRSDPGCDFEELFTFSLYSREVAQLRLIRDRLLRLSSYQTSGKFLQLTRKILELSRR
;
A
#
# COMPACT_ATOMS: atom_id res chain seq x y z
N MET A 1 -8.36 -13.10 -1.98
CA MET A 1 -8.84 -11.71 -2.05
C MET A 1 -10.33 -11.77 -1.82
N ASP A 2 -10.81 -11.09 -0.80
CA ASP A 2 -12.20 -11.23 -0.37
C ASP A 2 -13.02 -10.10 -1.00
N ILE A 3 -13.89 -10.46 -1.95
CA ILE A 3 -14.81 -9.52 -2.60
C ILE A 3 -16.15 -9.62 -1.88
N ALA A 4 -16.62 -8.51 -1.32
CA ALA A 4 -17.91 -8.43 -0.67
C ALA A 4 -18.86 -7.57 -1.50
N PHE A 5 -19.99 -8.14 -1.92
CA PHE A 5 -21.06 -7.37 -2.54
C PHE A 5 -21.79 -6.54 -1.49
N ALA A 6 -21.90 -5.24 -1.74
CA ALA A 6 -22.53 -4.27 -0.86
C ALA A 6 -23.74 -3.63 -1.55
N ASN A 7 -24.81 -3.41 -0.81
CA ASN A 7 -26.00 -2.70 -1.26
C ASN A 7 -26.03 -1.33 -0.57
N PRO A 8 -26.00 -0.21 -1.31
CA PRO A 8 -26.00 1.13 -0.70
C PRO A 8 -27.29 1.38 0.07
N CYS A 9 -27.21 2.21 1.09
CA CYS A 9 -28.33 2.63 1.94
C CYS A 9 -28.25 4.12 2.23
N CYS A 10 -29.39 4.74 2.53
CA CYS A 10 -29.46 6.19 2.65
C CYS A 10 -28.66 6.74 3.84
N ARG A 11 -28.72 6.07 5.01
CA ARG A 11 -28.08 6.53 6.26
C ARG A 11 -27.79 5.37 7.21
N TYR A 12 -26.76 5.56 8.05
CA TYR A 12 -26.47 4.67 9.17
C TYR A 12 -27.52 4.81 10.29
N PRO A 13 -27.77 3.74 11.06
CA PRO A 13 -28.37 3.88 12.40
C PRO A 13 -27.54 4.84 13.24
N VAL A 14 -28.19 5.68 14.05
CA VAL A 14 -27.51 6.67 14.90
C VAL A 14 -26.71 5.94 15.99
N PRO A 15 -25.37 6.04 16.02
CA PRO A 15 -24.57 5.41 17.06
C PRO A 15 -24.80 6.05 18.43
N GLU A 16 -24.75 5.24 19.50
CA GLU A 16 -24.96 5.72 20.88
C GLU A 16 -23.93 6.78 21.31
N PHE A 17 -22.68 6.67 20.83
CA PHE A 17 -21.63 7.62 21.20
C PHE A 17 -21.87 9.05 20.69
N LEU A 18 -22.80 9.27 19.74
CA LEU A 18 -23.15 10.63 19.33
C LEU A 18 -23.93 11.37 20.42
N ALA A 19 -24.73 10.65 21.22
CA ALA A 19 -25.44 11.23 22.36
C ALA A 19 -24.55 11.30 23.61
N SER A 20 -23.64 10.33 23.77
CA SER A 20 -22.70 10.27 24.89
C SER A 20 -21.30 9.91 24.40
N PRO A 21 -20.50 10.90 23.97
CA PRO A 21 -19.18 10.65 23.37
C PRO A 21 -18.13 10.15 24.36
N GLY A 22 -18.38 10.28 25.67
CA GLY A 22 -17.40 9.93 26.70
C GLY A 22 -16.08 10.67 26.49
N HIS A 23 -14.98 9.93 26.43
CA HIS A 23 -13.62 10.43 26.17
C HIS A 23 -13.16 10.26 24.72
N LEU A 24 -14.07 10.03 23.76
CA LEU A 24 -13.70 9.95 22.36
C LEU A 24 -13.00 11.25 21.92
N PRO A 25 -11.78 11.16 21.33
CA PRO A 25 -11.08 12.34 20.86
C PRO A 25 -11.87 13.08 19.77
N GLU A 26 -11.80 14.40 19.78
CA GLU A 26 -12.50 15.26 18.81
C GLU A 26 -12.15 14.92 17.36
N ARG A 27 -10.89 14.57 17.09
CA ARG A 27 -10.44 14.12 15.77
C ARG A 27 -11.16 12.85 15.29
N VAL A 28 -11.47 11.93 16.19
CA VAL A 28 -12.18 10.68 15.87
C VAL A 28 -13.65 10.98 15.63
N LEU A 29 -14.27 11.79 16.50
CA LEU A 29 -15.67 12.20 16.37
C LEU A 29 -15.90 12.96 15.06
N SER A 30 -15.08 13.95 14.76
CA SER A 30 -15.18 14.77 13.54
C SER A 30 -15.03 13.92 12.28
N SER A 31 -14.03 13.03 12.26
CA SER A 31 -13.76 12.11 11.14
C SER A 31 -14.94 11.16 10.89
N VAL A 32 -15.47 10.53 11.95
CA VAL A 32 -16.60 9.60 11.83
C VAL A 32 -17.88 10.31 11.43
N THR A 33 -18.19 11.47 12.01
CA THR A 33 -19.38 12.27 11.67
C THR A 33 -19.33 12.75 10.22
N ALA A 34 -18.15 13.17 9.73
CA ALA A 34 -17.97 13.53 8.33
C ALA A 34 -18.21 12.33 7.40
N GLU A 35 -17.70 11.14 7.75
CA GLU A 35 -17.93 9.91 6.97
C GLU A 35 -19.40 9.48 6.98
N MET A 36 -20.09 9.57 8.13
CA MET A 36 -21.52 9.29 8.25
C MET A 36 -22.40 10.19 7.35
N SER A 37 -21.93 11.41 7.07
CA SER A 37 -22.65 12.39 6.26
C SER A 37 -22.56 12.10 4.76
N ARG A 38 -21.69 11.17 4.32
CA ARG A 38 -21.54 10.79 2.91
C ARG A 38 -22.67 9.84 2.48
N SER A 39 -23.34 10.18 1.39
CA SER A 39 -24.51 9.44 0.87
C SER A 39 -24.21 8.00 0.45
N TRP A 40 -22.96 7.67 0.15
CA TRP A 40 -22.52 6.32 -0.25
C TRP A 40 -21.90 5.51 0.89
N SER A 41 -21.79 6.06 2.11
CA SER A 41 -21.07 5.40 3.18
C SER A 41 -21.87 4.24 3.78
N CYS A 42 -23.16 4.42 4.04
CA CYS A 42 -23.99 3.35 4.59
C CYS A 42 -24.25 2.26 3.54
N HIS A 43 -23.98 1.00 3.90
CA HIS A 43 -24.21 -0.13 3.02
C HIS A 43 -24.50 -1.42 3.78
N LEU A 44 -25.25 -2.31 3.15
CA LEU A 44 -25.58 -3.65 3.63
C LEU A 44 -24.73 -4.69 2.91
N ILE A 45 -24.19 -5.64 3.68
CA ILE A 45 -23.45 -6.78 3.13
C ILE A 45 -24.13 -8.09 3.47
N ARG A 46 -23.92 -9.10 2.61
CA ARG A 46 -24.28 -10.50 2.89
C ARG A 46 -23.31 -11.06 3.92
N ALA A 47 -23.58 -10.81 5.19
CA ALA A 47 -22.86 -11.42 6.30
C ALA A 47 -23.84 -11.57 7.46
N SER A 48 -23.97 -12.81 7.93
CA SER A 48 -25.08 -13.20 8.80
C SER A 48 -24.54 -13.72 10.13
N SER A 49 -25.41 -13.78 11.14
CA SER A 49 -25.12 -14.53 12.37
C SER A 49 -24.71 -15.97 12.01
N PRO A 50 -23.86 -16.64 12.81
CA PRO A 50 -23.50 -18.03 12.55
C PRO A 50 -24.73 -18.90 12.29
N GLY A 51 -24.76 -19.64 11.17
CA GLY A 51 -25.89 -20.51 10.79
C GLY A 51 -27.02 -19.84 9.99
N LYS A 52 -26.96 -18.54 9.72
CA LYS A 52 -27.92 -17.82 8.85
C LYS A 52 -27.26 -17.24 7.59
N GLU A 53 -26.08 -17.74 7.23
CA GLU A 53 -25.31 -17.26 6.09
C GLU A 53 -26.18 -17.21 4.83
N SER A 54 -26.05 -16.14 4.04
CA SER A 54 -26.79 -15.84 2.81
C SER A 54 -28.29 -15.53 2.92
N LYS A 55 -28.91 -15.69 4.10
CA LYS A 55 -30.35 -15.42 4.35
C LYS A 55 -30.64 -14.05 4.96
N GLN A 56 -29.62 -13.33 5.41
CA GLN A 56 -29.75 -12.02 6.05
C GLN A 56 -28.68 -11.06 5.56
N LEU A 57 -29.07 -9.78 5.52
CA LEU A 57 -28.17 -8.65 5.32
C LEU A 57 -27.84 -8.02 6.67
N ARG A 58 -26.65 -7.43 6.80
CA ARG A 58 -26.28 -6.61 7.96
C ARG A 58 -25.70 -5.27 7.50
N VAL A 59 -25.86 -4.26 8.34
CA VAL A 59 -25.17 -2.97 8.19
C VAL A 59 -23.66 -3.21 8.33
N SER A 60 -22.91 -2.75 7.33
CA SER A 60 -21.45 -2.71 7.37
C SER A 60 -20.99 -1.33 7.77
N THR A 61 -20.19 -1.26 8.83
CA THR A 61 -19.61 -0.01 9.34
C THR A 61 -18.15 0.15 8.94
N THR A 62 -17.71 -0.59 7.91
CA THR A 62 -16.31 -0.63 7.47
C THR A 62 -15.74 0.75 7.15
N PHE A 63 -16.52 1.66 6.55
CA PHE A 63 -16.05 3.03 6.29
C PHE A 63 -15.92 3.85 7.57
N LEU A 64 -16.91 3.80 8.47
CA LEU A 64 -16.83 4.45 9.79
C LEU A 64 -15.63 3.94 10.59
N GLU A 65 -15.45 2.62 10.62
CA GLU A 65 -14.31 1.98 11.26
C GLU A 65 -12.98 2.44 10.67
N ASN A 66 -12.87 2.53 9.34
CA ASN A 66 -11.66 2.99 8.68
C ASN A 66 -11.39 4.47 9.00
N SER A 67 -12.43 5.31 9.02
CA SER A 67 -12.32 6.71 9.41
C SER A 67 -11.81 6.85 10.84
N ALA A 68 -12.42 6.13 11.78
CA ALA A 68 -12.00 6.12 13.18
C ALA A 68 -10.56 5.60 13.35
N MET A 69 -10.22 4.47 12.72
CA MET A 69 -8.87 3.88 12.78
C MET A 69 -7.78 4.82 12.26
N ARG A 70 -8.09 5.63 11.24
CA ARG A 70 -7.15 6.62 10.66
C ARG A 70 -6.97 7.86 11.56
N SER A 71 -7.90 8.10 12.47
CA SER A 71 -7.88 9.23 13.40
C SER A 71 -7.34 8.86 14.79
N LEU A 72 -6.75 7.68 14.95
CA LEU A 72 -6.15 7.25 16.21
C LEU A 72 -4.81 7.94 16.46
N SER A 73 -4.45 8.12 17.73
CA SER A 73 -3.07 8.45 18.11
C SER A 73 -2.14 7.24 17.92
N THR A 74 -0.83 7.49 17.92
CA THR A 74 0.20 6.43 17.83
C THR A 74 -0.01 5.35 18.90
N VAL A 75 -0.21 5.74 20.16
CA VAL A 75 -0.41 4.78 21.27
C VAL A 75 -1.71 3.99 21.11
N GLN A 76 -2.81 4.63 20.70
CA GLN A 76 -4.06 3.93 20.38
C GLN A 76 -3.86 2.90 19.26
N GLY A 77 -3.10 3.26 18.22
CA GLY A 77 -2.70 2.34 17.14
C GLY A 77 -1.83 1.18 17.64
N GLN A 78 -0.87 1.43 18.53
CA GLN A 78 -0.03 0.40 19.15
C GLN A 78 -0.87 -0.58 19.98
N VAL A 79 -1.80 -0.10 20.81
CA VAL A 79 -2.72 -0.95 21.57
C VAL A 79 -3.53 -1.85 20.61
N PHE A 80 -4.05 -1.30 19.51
CA PHE A 80 -4.75 -2.11 18.50
C PHE A 80 -3.89 -3.22 17.92
N LEU A 81 -2.63 -2.92 17.57
CA LEU A 81 -1.70 -3.89 17.01
C LEU A 81 -1.40 -5.02 18.01
N LEU A 82 -1.19 -4.68 19.29
CA LEU A 82 -0.98 -5.63 20.36
C LEU A 82 -2.21 -6.51 20.58
N LEU A 83 -3.42 -5.94 20.67
CA LEU A 83 -4.66 -6.69 20.76
C LEU A 83 -4.85 -7.63 19.57
N LYS A 84 -4.56 -7.16 18.35
CA LYS A 84 -4.66 -7.97 17.13
C LYS A 84 -3.65 -9.13 17.15
N TYR A 85 -2.42 -8.89 17.59
CA TYR A 85 -1.39 -9.92 17.76
C TYR A 85 -1.85 -10.96 18.79
N LEU A 86 -2.23 -10.53 19.99
CA LEU A 86 -2.67 -11.41 21.07
C LEU A 86 -3.86 -12.27 20.62
N ILE A 87 -4.91 -11.66 20.05
CA ILE A 87 -6.09 -12.40 19.59
C ILE A 87 -5.77 -13.37 18.45
N LYS A 88 -5.03 -12.94 17.42
CA LYS A 88 -4.80 -13.79 16.23
C LYS A 88 -3.68 -14.81 16.39
N ARG A 89 -2.61 -14.46 17.11
CA ARG A 89 -1.36 -15.23 17.13
C ARG A 89 -1.10 -15.93 18.46
N VAL A 90 -1.56 -15.37 19.58
CA VAL A 90 -1.37 -15.99 20.91
C VAL A 90 -2.59 -16.83 21.25
N ILE A 91 -3.74 -16.19 21.46
CA ILE A 91 -5.02 -16.85 21.75
C ILE A 91 -5.41 -17.78 20.60
N GLY A 92 -5.28 -17.31 19.35
CA GLY A 92 -5.59 -18.09 18.14
C GLY A 92 -4.89 -19.45 18.00
N ARG A 93 -3.80 -19.71 18.75
CA ARG A 93 -3.12 -21.01 18.78
C ARG A 93 -3.95 -22.08 19.50
N HIS A 94 -4.68 -21.71 20.55
CA HIS A 94 -5.43 -22.64 21.41
C HIS A 94 -6.95 -22.38 21.41
N TYR A 95 -7.41 -21.19 21.01
CA TYR A 95 -8.82 -20.85 20.86
C TYR A 95 -9.07 -20.03 19.59
N ARG A 96 -9.90 -20.55 18.67
CA ARG A 96 -10.14 -19.94 17.34
C ARG A 96 -11.43 -19.12 17.26
N GLY A 97 -12.20 -18.97 18.34
CA GLY A 97 -13.49 -18.28 18.34
C GLY A 97 -13.39 -16.77 18.15
N LEU A 98 -12.33 -16.13 18.62
CA LEU A 98 -12.13 -14.69 18.50
C LEU A 98 -11.65 -14.27 17.09
N LYS A 99 -11.94 -13.02 16.72
CA LYS A 99 -11.63 -12.41 15.42
C LYS A 99 -10.96 -11.05 15.65
N SER A 100 -10.18 -10.55 14.68
CA SER A 100 -9.63 -9.18 14.75
C SER A 100 -10.68 -8.08 14.91
N TYR A 101 -11.94 -8.38 14.55
CA TYR A 101 -13.05 -7.47 14.78
C TYR A 101 -13.33 -7.22 16.27
N HIS A 102 -13.07 -8.20 17.15
CA HIS A 102 -13.17 -8.04 18.60
C HIS A 102 -12.13 -7.04 19.09
N ALA A 103 -10.86 -7.15 18.64
CA ALA A 103 -9.81 -6.18 18.97
C ALA A 103 -10.20 -4.75 18.59
N LYS A 104 -10.77 -4.57 17.38
CA LYS A 104 -11.19 -3.25 16.90
C LYS A 104 -12.34 -2.67 17.75
N THR A 105 -13.38 -3.47 17.99
CA THR A 105 -14.54 -3.05 18.79
C THR A 105 -14.14 -2.71 20.23
N LEU A 106 -13.26 -3.52 20.81
CA LEU A 106 -12.74 -3.35 22.16
C LEU A 106 -11.92 -2.07 22.28
N LEU A 107 -11.03 -1.80 21.31
CA LEU A 107 -10.26 -0.56 21.26
C LEU A 107 -11.19 0.67 21.27
N PHE A 108 -12.20 0.73 20.41
CA PHE A 108 -13.09 1.90 20.34
C PHE A 108 -13.84 2.13 21.64
N ARG A 109 -14.33 1.05 22.29
CA ARG A 109 -14.95 1.14 23.61
C ARG A 109 -13.97 1.65 24.67
N THR A 110 -12.74 1.15 24.68
CA THR A 110 -11.71 1.61 25.62
C THR A 110 -11.36 3.08 25.39
N ILE A 111 -11.27 3.55 24.15
CA ILE A 111 -11.04 4.98 23.83
C ILE A 111 -12.18 5.85 24.38
N GLN A 112 -13.43 5.39 24.26
CA GLN A 112 -14.58 6.11 24.83
C GLN A 112 -14.53 6.21 26.37
N LEU A 113 -13.86 5.26 27.05
CA LEU A 113 -13.80 5.17 28.51
C LEU A 113 -12.56 5.81 29.14
N ILE A 114 -11.45 5.90 28.41
CA ILE A 114 -10.16 6.35 28.96
C ILE A 114 -9.82 7.76 28.44
N PRO A 115 -9.60 8.75 29.33
CA PRO A 115 -9.18 10.08 28.95
C PRO A 115 -7.91 10.10 28.09
N GLU A 116 -7.85 11.05 27.15
CA GLU A 116 -6.78 11.13 26.17
C GLU A 116 -5.37 11.21 26.79
N TYR A 117 -5.20 11.94 27.90
CA TYR A 117 -3.91 12.11 28.57
C TYR A 117 -3.31 10.79 29.12
N GLN A 118 -4.10 9.72 29.25
CA GLN A 118 -3.59 8.42 29.69
C GLN A 118 -3.02 7.57 28.54
N TRP A 119 -3.25 7.97 27.28
CA TRP A 119 -2.77 7.26 26.10
C TRP A 119 -1.30 7.61 25.79
N VAL A 120 -0.43 7.34 26.76
CA VAL A 120 1.02 7.52 26.68
C VAL A 120 1.76 6.18 26.62
N PRO A 121 2.99 6.12 26.05
CA PRO A 121 3.73 4.86 25.91
C PRO A 121 3.93 4.08 27.21
N ASP A 122 4.15 4.78 28.33
CA ASP A 122 4.38 4.14 29.64
C ASP A 122 3.17 3.34 30.13
N ASN A 123 1.96 3.71 29.69
CA ASN A 123 0.72 3.02 30.05
C ASN A 123 0.36 1.88 29.10
N LEU A 124 1.18 1.58 28.08
CA LEU A 124 0.80 0.66 27.00
C LEU A 124 0.39 -0.73 27.51
N GLU A 125 1.15 -1.32 28.44
CA GLU A 125 0.81 -2.62 29.05
C GLU A 125 -0.52 -2.55 29.81
N GLN A 126 -0.73 -1.49 30.62
CA GLN A 126 -1.95 -1.29 31.39
C GLN A 126 -3.17 -1.11 30.49
N LEU A 127 -3.05 -0.34 29.39
CA LEU A 127 -4.13 -0.13 28.42
C LEU A 127 -4.55 -1.45 27.75
N VAL A 128 -3.59 -2.29 27.37
CA VAL A 128 -3.86 -3.62 26.82
C VAL A 128 -4.52 -4.51 27.87
N GLN A 129 -4.04 -4.48 29.11
CA GLN A 129 -4.60 -5.24 30.22
C GLN A 129 -6.07 -4.87 30.48
N GLN A 130 -6.39 -3.58 30.49
CA GLN A 130 -7.77 -3.08 30.67
C GLN A 130 -8.69 -3.52 29.53
N CYS A 131 -8.20 -3.48 28.28
CA CYS A 131 -8.95 -4.02 27.15
C CYS A 131 -9.28 -5.50 27.36
N LEU A 132 -8.29 -6.34 27.69
CA LEU A 132 -8.50 -7.79 27.86
C LEU A 132 -9.43 -8.10 29.04
N ARG A 133 -9.34 -7.36 30.15
CA ARG A 133 -10.29 -7.48 31.29
C ARG A 133 -11.70 -7.16 30.86
N SER A 134 -11.89 -6.02 30.16
CA SER A 134 -13.20 -5.66 29.60
C SER A 134 -13.74 -6.75 28.67
N LEU A 135 -12.90 -7.38 27.85
CA LEU A 135 -13.32 -8.49 27.01
C LEU A 135 -13.78 -9.70 27.84
N ILE A 136 -13.09 -10.05 28.92
CA ILE A 136 -13.51 -11.11 29.84
C ILE A 136 -14.89 -10.78 30.43
N ASP A 137 -15.08 -9.56 30.93
CA ASP A 137 -16.34 -9.13 31.54
C ASP A 137 -17.53 -9.29 30.56
N HIS A 138 -17.36 -8.91 29.30
CA HIS A 138 -18.39 -9.09 28.28
C HIS A 138 -18.65 -10.57 27.94
N LEU A 139 -17.60 -11.39 27.86
CA LEU A 139 -17.73 -12.83 27.57
C LEU A 139 -18.37 -13.61 28.74
N SER A 140 -18.21 -13.12 29.97
CA SER A 140 -18.84 -13.65 31.18
C SER A 140 -20.24 -13.08 31.46
N SER A 141 -20.70 -12.10 30.67
CA SER A 141 -22.05 -11.53 30.80
C SER A 141 -23.15 -12.49 30.36
N SER A 142 -24.41 -12.15 30.66
CA SER A 142 -25.59 -12.95 30.24
C SER A 142 -25.70 -13.14 28.73
N THR A 143 -25.21 -12.17 27.94
CA THR A 143 -25.19 -12.28 26.48
C THR A 143 -24.00 -13.07 25.96
N GLY A 144 -22.94 -13.21 26.77
CA GLY A 144 -21.67 -13.84 26.42
C GLY A 144 -20.92 -13.19 25.25
N LEU A 145 -21.33 -11.99 24.82
CA LEU A 145 -20.85 -11.35 23.59
C LEU A 145 -20.59 -9.86 23.80
N LEU A 146 -19.68 -9.33 22.99
CA LEU A 146 -19.33 -7.91 22.99
C LEU A 146 -20.36 -7.12 22.16
N PRO A 147 -20.97 -6.03 22.66
CA PRO A 147 -21.83 -5.21 21.85
C PRO A 147 -21.03 -4.41 20.82
N HIS A 148 -21.62 -4.27 19.63
CA HIS A 148 -21.05 -3.55 18.51
C HIS A 148 -20.88 -2.06 18.87
N PHE A 149 -19.83 -1.41 18.35
CA PHE A 149 -19.54 -0.01 18.69
C PHE A 149 -20.41 0.99 17.91
N PHE A 150 -20.49 0.85 16.59
CA PHE A 150 -21.24 1.79 15.72
C PHE A 150 -22.73 1.49 15.53
N VAL A 151 -23.19 0.28 15.83
CA VAL A 151 -24.56 -0.16 15.56
C VAL A 151 -25.22 -0.50 16.90
N PRO A 152 -26.15 0.34 17.38
CA PRO A 152 -26.88 0.06 18.63
C PRO A 152 -27.56 -1.31 18.57
N ASN A 153 -27.61 -2.01 19.70
CA ASN A 153 -28.25 -3.32 19.86
C ASN A 153 -27.69 -4.48 19.02
N ALA A 154 -26.59 -4.30 18.30
CA ALA A 154 -25.91 -5.38 17.60
C ALA A 154 -24.83 -6.02 18.47
N LEU A 155 -24.61 -7.34 18.31
CA LEU A 155 -23.58 -8.09 19.02
C LEU A 155 -22.48 -8.58 18.07
N VAL A 156 -21.26 -8.64 18.58
CA VAL A 156 -20.10 -9.19 17.89
C VAL A 156 -19.98 -10.67 18.20
N TYR A 157 -20.30 -11.50 17.20
CA TYR A 157 -20.28 -12.95 17.35
C TYR A 157 -18.88 -13.57 17.27
N LEU A 158 -18.69 -14.60 18.08
CA LEU A 158 -17.62 -15.58 17.97
C LEU A 158 -17.70 -16.36 16.64
N ARG A 159 -16.69 -17.19 16.34
CA ARG A 159 -16.79 -18.15 15.23
C ARG A 159 -17.80 -19.25 15.58
N LYS A 160 -18.31 -19.91 14.55
CA LYS A 160 -19.26 -21.02 14.67
C LYS A 160 -18.70 -22.12 15.58
N ASN A 161 -19.54 -22.71 16.41
CA ASN A 161 -19.20 -23.77 17.36
C ASN A 161 -18.15 -23.36 18.42
N CYS A 162 -18.09 -22.08 18.78
CA CYS A 162 -17.27 -21.59 19.88
C CYS A 162 -18.16 -20.91 20.91
N ASP A 163 -17.90 -21.16 22.19
CA ASP A 163 -18.63 -20.60 23.33
C ASP A 163 -17.85 -19.47 24.01
N SER A 164 -18.56 -18.66 24.80
CA SER A 164 -18.02 -17.50 25.50
C SER A 164 -17.20 -17.84 26.73
N SER A 165 -17.51 -18.95 27.42
CA SER A 165 -16.76 -19.40 28.60
C SER A 165 -15.33 -19.77 28.21
N SER A 166 -15.17 -20.64 27.22
CA SER A 166 -13.86 -21.03 26.68
C SER A 166 -13.10 -19.83 26.11
N ALA A 167 -13.81 -18.83 25.56
CA ALA A 167 -13.20 -17.57 25.12
C ALA A 167 -12.64 -16.78 26.31
N ALA A 168 -13.43 -16.62 27.37
CA ALA A 168 -13.03 -15.90 28.58
C ALA A 168 -11.84 -16.57 29.25
N ASP A 169 -11.82 -17.90 29.31
CA ASP A 169 -10.70 -18.68 29.86
C ASP A 169 -9.42 -18.46 29.06
N ALA A 170 -9.48 -18.54 27.72
CA ALA A 170 -8.33 -18.32 26.85
C ALA A 170 -7.77 -16.88 26.96
N VAL A 171 -8.66 -15.89 27.07
CA VAL A 171 -8.26 -14.49 27.30
C VAL A 171 -7.65 -14.33 28.69
N SER A 172 -8.23 -14.94 29.72
CA SER A 172 -7.73 -14.91 31.10
C SER A 172 -6.34 -15.53 31.23
N GLN A 173 -6.09 -16.67 30.57
CA GLN A 173 -4.76 -17.29 30.52
C GLN A 173 -3.74 -16.35 29.86
N THR A 174 -4.09 -15.73 28.73
CA THR A 174 -3.23 -14.78 28.04
C THR A 174 -2.95 -13.53 28.90
N LEU A 175 -3.92 -13.09 29.69
CA LEU A 175 -3.80 -11.96 30.60
C LEU A 175 -2.80 -12.22 31.74
N LYS A 176 -2.76 -13.45 32.27
CA LYS A 176 -1.80 -13.86 33.32
C LYS A 176 -0.35 -13.74 32.84
N ASP A 177 -0.10 -14.07 31.57
CA ASP A 177 1.23 -14.05 30.96
C ASP A 177 1.47 -12.80 30.08
N LEU A 178 0.67 -11.74 30.24
CA LEU A 178 0.62 -10.61 29.29
C LEU A 178 2.01 -10.03 29.02
N ARG A 179 2.76 -9.67 30.06
CA ARG A 179 4.08 -9.06 29.93
C ARG A 179 5.06 -9.91 29.11
N HIS A 180 5.07 -11.22 29.35
CA HIS A 180 5.89 -12.15 28.59
C HIS A 180 5.49 -12.14 27.10
N ARG A 181 4.18 -12.13 26.79
CA ARG A 181 3.69 -12.08 25.39
C ARG A 181 4.02 -10.76 24.70
N LEU A 182 4.04 -9.64 25.43
CA LEU A 182 4.44 -8.35 24.89
C LEU A 182 5.94 -8.30 24.57
N ILE A 183 6.78 -8.88 25.43
CA ILE A 183 8.22 -9.04 25.16
C ILE A 183 8.44 -9.94 23.93
N GLU A 184 7.72 -11.06 23.84
CA GLU A 184 7.78 -11.96 22.67
C GLU A 184 7.41 -11.22 21.37
N PHE A 185 6.42 -10.31 21.42
CA PHE A 185 6.06 -9.46 20.29
C PHE A 185 7.16 -8.46 19.95
N GLN A 186 7.72 -7.77 20.96
CA GLN A 186 8.78 -6.78 20.76
C GLN A 186 10.01 -7.40 20.09
N GLN A 187 10.41 -8.61 20.49
CA GLN A 187 11.53 -9.34 19.90
C GLN A 187 11.32 -9.70 18.41
N GLN A 188 10.08 -9.68 17.91
CA GLN A 188 9.75 -9.91 16.50
C GLN A 188 9.75 -8.62 15.66
N LEU A 189 9.87 -7.45 16.30
CA LEU A 189 9.89 -6.18 15.59
C LEU A 189 11.29 -5.91 15.05
N VAL A 190 11.34 -5.49 13.79
CA VAL A 190 12.57 -4.98 13.16
C VAL A 190 12.50 -3.45 13.20
N PRO A 191 13.44 -2.77 13.89
CA PRO A 191 13.46 -1.31 13.91
C PRO A 191 13.58 -0.75 12.49
N ILE A 192 12.79 0.28 12.18
CA ILE A 192 13.05 1.10 11.00
C ILE A 192 14.31 1.89 11.29
N SER A 193 15.30 1.80 10.39
CA SER A 193 16.58 2.52 10.51
C SER A 193 16.97 3.09 9.16
N GLU A 194 17.95 4.00 9.12
CA GLU A 194 18.51 4.50 7.87
C GLU A 194 19.05 3.37 6.98
N ALA A 195 19.55 2.29 7.59
CA ALA A 195 20.02 1.09 6.88
C ALA A 195 18.89 0.17 6.38
N ALA A 196 17.66 0.32 6.90
CA ALA A 196 16.48 -0.45 6.53
C ALA A 196 15.21 0.42 6.59
N PRO A 197 15.06 1.38 5.65
CA PRO A 197 13.96 2.34 5.68
C PRO A 197 12.64 1.71 5.22
N PHE A 198 11.53 2.33 5.60
CA PHE A 198 10.20 1.94 5.12
C PHE A 198 9.94 2.53 3.73
N HIS A 199 9.84 1.65 2.73
CA HIS A 199 9.55 2.04 1.35
C HIS A 199 8.04 2.00 1.08
N LEU A 200 7.49 3.14 0.67
CA LEU A 200 6.08 3.25 0.26
C LEU A 200 5.99 3.82 -1.16
N HIS A 201 5.35 3.05 -2.04
CA HIS A 201 4.95 3.52 -3.36
C HIS A 201 3.42 3.48 -3.47
N PRO A 202 2.72 4.60 -3.25
CA PRO A 202 1.26 4.60 -3.11
C PRO A 202 0.55 4.03 -4.33
N PHE A 203 1.12 4.21 -5.53
CA PHE A 203 0.53 3.76 -6.79
C PHE A 203 0.91 2.32 -7.19
N ARG A 204 1.78 1.64 -6.42
CA ARG A 204 1.96 0.18 -6.51
C ARG A 204 0.89 -0.58 -5.75
N LEU A 205 0.24 0.06 -4.78
CA LEU A 205 -0.89 -0.51 -4.06
C LEU A 205 -2.07 -0.52 -5.03
N MET A 206 -2.29 -1.68 -5.65
CA MET A 206 -3.25 -1.82 -6.73
C MET A 206 -4.64 -1.32 -6.29
N PRO A 207 -5.17 -0.25 -6.91
CA PRO A 207 -6.55 0.15 -6.68
C PRO A 207 -7.43 -0.94 -7.30
N LEU A 208 -8.08 -1.72 -6.44
CA LEU A 208 -8.92 -2.85 -6.82
C LEU A 208 -10.18 -2.46 -7.58
N TYR A 209 -10.47 -1.17 -7.68
CA TYR A 209 -11.77 -0.66 -8.05
C TYR A 209 -11.62 0.46 -9.09
N PHE A 210 -11.34 0.07 -10.33
CA PHE A 210 -11.74 0.84 -11.50
C PHE A 210 -12.55 -0.10 -12.38
N LEU A 211 -13.79 -0.38 -11.96
CA LEU A 211 -14.79 -1.07 -12.78
C LEU A 211 -15.31 -0.13 -13.89
N GLU A 212 -15.22 1.17 -13.65
CA GLU A 212 -15.49 2.23 -14.63
C GLU A 212 -14.29 3.17 -14.67
N THR A 213 -14.06 3.79 -15.82
CA THR A 213 -13.02 4.80 -16.01
C THR A 213 -13.66 6.16 -15.72
N PRO A 214 -13.57 6.70 -14.49
CA PRO A 214 -14.26 7.96 -14.19
C PRO A 214 -13.69 9.09 -15.06
N CYS A 215 -14.51 10.08 -15.37
CA CYS A 215 -14.02 11.29 -16.02
C CYS A 215 -13.04 12.01 -15.10
N LEU A 216 -11.90 12.44 -15.63
CA LEU A 216 -10.94 13.23 -14.85
C LEU A 216 -11.49 14.65 -14.65
N PRO A 217 -11.52 15.17 -13.41
CA PRO A 217 -11.90 16.56 -13.14
C PRO A 217 -10.87 17.53 -13.75
N GLY A 218 -11.25 18.80 -13.95
CA GLY A 218 -10.35 19.82 -14.51
C GLY A 218 -8.99 19.87 -13.79
N THR A 219 -9.02 20.10 -12.48
CA THR A 219 -7.85 20.07 -11.59
C THR A 219 -7.66 18.67 -11.01
N LEU A 220 -6.45 18.11 -11.15
CA LEU A 220 -6.13 16.77 -10.66
C LEU A 220 -5.66 16.81 -9.19
N GLU A 221 -6.38 16.12 -8.31
CA GLU A 221 -5.86 15.79 -6.98
C GLU A 221 -4.91 14.58 -7.01
N PHE A 222 -4.16 14.36 -5.91
CA PHE A 222 -3.14 13.30 -5.81
C PHE A 222 -3.66 11.91 -6.21
N HIS A 223 -4.87 11.54 -5.81
CA HIS A 223 -5.43 10.23 -6.12
C HIS A 223 -5.84 10.07 -7.61
N HIS A 224 -6.02 11.16 -8.35
CA HIS A 224 -6.33 11.13 -9.78
C HIS A 224 -5.11 10.79 -10.66
N ILE A 225 -3.88 10.93 -10.13
CA ILE A 225 -2.63 10.67 -10.87
C ILE A 225 -2.62 9.26 -11.47
N TYR A 226 -3.07 8.26 -10.71
CA TYR A 226 -3.14 6.88 -11.18
C TYR A 226 -3.92 6.76 -12.50
N LEU A 227 -5.11 7.37 -12.55
CA LEU A 227 -5.98 7.29 -13.70
C LEU A 227 -5.46 8.11 -14.88
N ALA A 228 -4.92 9.30 -14.62
CA ALA A 228 -4.31 10.14 -15.64
C ALA A 228 -3.13 9.43 -16.34
N VAL A 229 -2.24 8.80 -15.58
CA VAL A 229 -1.13 8.01 -16.14
C VAL A 229 -1.65 6.79 -16.90
N LYS A 230 -2.66 6.09 -16.37
CA LYS A 230 -3.28 4.94 -17.06
C LYS A 230 -3.86 5.33 -18.42
N LEU A 231 -4.59 6.44 -18.48
CA LEU A 231 -5.18 6.96 -19.71
C LEU A 231 -4.10 7.39 -20.71
N ALA A 232 -3.07 8.11 -20.25
CA ALA A 232 -1.94 8.50 -21.11
C ALA A 232 -1.26 7.28 -21.75
N MET A 233 -1.03 6.22 -20.98
CA MET A 233 -0.44 4.97 -21.47
C MET A 233 -1.32 4.25 -22.49
N LEU A 234 -2.64 4.22 -22.26
CA LEU A 234 -3.59 3.64 -23.21
C LEU A 234 -3.61 4.44 -24.52
N SER A 235 -3.67 5.77 -24.44
CA SER A 235 -3.66 6.63 -25.62
C SER A 235 -2.33 6.53 -26.39
N LEU A 236 -1.19 6.45 -25.70
CA LEU A 236 0.11 6.21 -26.33
C LEU A 236 0.15 4.92 -27.14
N ALA A 237 -0.53 3.87 -26.67
CA ALA A 237 -0.57 2.58 -27.36
C ALA A 237 -1.60 2.49 -28.49
N GLN A 238 -2.69 3.27 -28.43
CA GLN A 238 -3.87 3.05 -29.28
C GLN A 238 -4.27 4.24 -30.17
N VAL A 239 -3.92 5.47 -29.81
CA VAL A 239 -4.40 6.69 -30.48
C VAL A 239 -3.27 7.33 -31.28
N ASP A 240 -3.43 7.57 -32.58
CA ASP A 240 -2.38 8.18 -33.40
C ASP A 240 -2.18 9.68 -33.11
N ASP A 241 -3.23 10.37 -32.64
CA ASP A 241 -3.13 11.78 -32.24
C ASP A 241 -2.46 11.95 -30.87
N SER A 242 -1.20 12.40 -30.92
CA SER A 242 -0.39 12.73 -29.76
C SER A 242 -0.83 14.02 -29.03
N GLN A 243 -1.65 14.89 -29.63
CA GLN A 243 -2.05 16.18 -29.04
C GLN A 243 -2.93 15.99 -27.80
N CYS A 244 -3.94 15.11 -27.88
CA CYS A 244 -4.81 14.78 -26.75
C CYS A 244 -4.02 14.20 -25.56
N VAL A 245 -2.98 13.41 -25.85
CA VAL A 245 -2.11 12.83 -24.82
C VAL A 245 -1.25 13.89 -24.14
N ARG A 246 -0.68 14.83 -24.91
CA ARG A 246 0.13 15.94 -24.38
C ARG A 246 -0.67 16.79 -23.39
N LEU A 247 -1.91 17.16 -23.73
CA LEU A 247 -2.81 17.93 -22.85
C LEU A 247 -3.10 17.21 -21.52
N LEU A 248 -3.22 15.89 -21.55
CA LEU A 248 -3.40 15.09 -20.33
C LEU A 248 -2.12 15.04 -19.49
N ILE A 249 -0.96 14.86 -20.13
CA ILE A 249 0.34 14.82 -19.45
C ILE A 249 0.66 16.15 -18.77
N ASP A 250 0.35 17.28 -19.41
CA ASP A 250 0.62 18.62 -18.86
C ASP A 250 -0.20 18.95 -17.61
N ARG A 251 -1.31 18.23 -17.38
CA ARG A 251 -2.13 18.35 -16.16
C ARG A 251 -1.57 17.57 -14.97
N LEU A 252 -0.59 16.69 -15.18
CA LEU A 252 0.00 15.92 -14.08
C LEU A 252 0.73 16.85 -13.10
N PRO A 253 0.51 16.72 -11.78
CA PRO A 253 1.16 17.55 -10.77
C PRO A 253 2.64 17.18 -10.62
N ASP A 254 3.39 18.02 -9.90
CA ASP A 254 4.81 17.79 -9.63
C ASP A 254 5.08 16.52 -8.81
N ALA A 255 4.06 16.04 -8.08
CA ALA A 255 4.09 14.73 -7.45
C ALA A 255 4.31 13.57 -8.42
N ALA A 256 4.10 13.78 -9.72
CA ALA A 256 4.33 12.82 -10.80
C ALA A 256 5.37 13.30 -11.81
N CYS A 257 6.32 14.15 -11.40
CA CYS A 257 7.29 14.77 -12.30
C CYS A 257 8.04 13.75 -13.17
N THR A 258 8.55 12.66 -12.58
CA THR A 258 9.26 11.61 -13.34
C THR A 258 8.34 10.94 -14.37
N ALA A 259 7.12 10.57 -13.96
CA ALA A 259 6.16 9.95 -14.87
C ALA A 259 5.74 10.93 -15.99
N ARG A 260 5.49 12.19 -15.65
CA ARG A 260 5.14 13.26 -16.59
C ARG A 260 6.22 13.45 -17.64
N THR A 261 7.48 13.62 -17.23
CA THR A 261 8.60 13.80 -18.16
C THR A 261 8.81 12.56 -19.01
N ALA A 262 8.80 11.37 -18.41
CA ALA A 262 8.94 10.12 -19.15
C ALA A 262 7.82 9.95 -20.20
N LEU A 263 6.58 10.29 -19.88
CA LEU A 263 5.47 10.29 -20.82
C LEU A 263 5.69 11.30 -21.97
N LYS A 264 6.22 12.50 -21.70
CA LYS A 264 6.59 13.47 -22.76
C LYS A 264 7.65 12.90 -23.70
N VAL A 265 8.67 12.22 -23.16
CA VAL A 265 9.71 11.55 -23.95
C VAL A 265 9.10 10.42 -24.80
N LEU A 266 8.20 9.63 -24.23
CA LEU A 266 7.46 8.59 -24.96
C LEU A 266 6.65 9.16 -26.12
N VAL A 267 5.94 10.28 -25.93
CA VAL A 267 5.23 10.98 -27.01
C VAL A 267 6.20 11.41 -28.11
N ALA A 268 7.32 12.07 -27.77
CA ALA A 268 8.31 12.50 -28.75
C ALA A 268 8.90 11.33 -29.55
N LEU A 269 9.17 10.19 -28.91
CA LEU A 269 9.65 8.98 -29.58
C LEU A 269 8.60 8.37 -30.51
N LYS A 270 7.33 8.32 -30.10
CA LYS A 270 6.21 7.89 -30.94
C LYS A 270 6.08 8.76 -32.19
N ASP A 271 6.22 10.07 -32.02
CA ASP A 271 6.19 11.08 -33.10
C ASP A 271 7.50 11.10 -33.93
N ARG A 272 8.44 10.18 -33.67
CA ARG A 272 9.76 10.08 -34.31
C ARG A 272 10.66 11.31 -34.12
N GLN A 273 10.40 12.11 -33.10
CA GLN A 273 11.16 13.31 -32.74
C GLN A 273 12.31 12.98 -31.78
N LYS A 274 13.33 12.26 -32.27
CA LYS A 274 14.45 11.78 -31.43
C LYS A 274 15.23 12.90 -30.74
N LEU A 275 15.45 14.03 -31.42
CA LEU A 275 16.16 15.18 -30.85
C LEU A 275 15.39 15.81 -29.69
N GLU A 276 14.07 15.91 -29.83
CA GLU A 276 13.18 16.40 -28.78
C GLU A 276 13.16 15.44 -27.59
N ALA A 277 13.09 14.13 -27.84
CA ALA A 277 13.20 13.12 -26.78
C ALA A 277 14.50 13.26 -25.97
N LYS A 278 15.65 13.50 -26.64
CA LYS A 278 16.93 13.76 -25.97
C LYS A 278 16.89 15.06 -25.16
N ARG A 279 16.32 16.13 -25.72
CA ARG A 279 16.19 17.43 -25.04
C ARG A 279 15.38 17.30 -23.75
N LEU A 280 14.21 16.68 -23.83
CA LEU A 280 13.31 16.45 -22.69
C LEU A 280 13.96 15.59 -21.58
N LEU A 281 14.74 14.57 -21.96
CA LEU A 281 15.49 13.78 -20.98
C LEU A 281 16.53 14.64 -20.23
N ARG A 282 17.31 15.45 -20.97
CA ARG A 282 18.32 16.33 -20.38
C ARG A 282 17.72 17.41 -19.49
N GLU A 283 16.60 18.01 -19.91
CA GLU A 283 15.94 19.07 -19.13
C GLU A 283 15.25 18.53 -17.88
N GLY A 284 14.54 17.41 -18.01
CA GLY A 284 13.76 16.87 -16.89
C GLY A 284 14.56 16.08 -15.87
N PHE A 285 15.74 15.58 -16.24
CA PHE A 285 16.56 14.73 -15.37
C PHE A 285 18.02 15.15 -15.27
N GLY A 286 18.47 16.23 -15.91
CA GLY A 286 19.89 16.58 -15.95
C GLY A 286 20.76 15.37 -16.34
N ASN A 287 21.99 15.31 -15.82
CA ASN A 287 22.82 14.10 -15.88
C ASN A 287 22.48 13.10 -14.75
N ARG A 288 21.44 13.32 -13.93
CA ARG A 288 21.16 12.52 -12.73
C ARG A 288 19.67 12.20 -12.56
N PRO A 289 19.26 10.93 -12.57
CA PRO A 289 17.86 10.55 -12.42
C PRO A 289 17.22 11.08 -11.13
N CYS A 290 15.95 11.45 -11.21
CA CYS A 290 15.14 11.91 -10.08
C CYS A 290 14.98 10.79 -9.04
N ARG A 291 15.43 11.03 -7.79
CA ARG A 291 15.34 10.11 -6.64
C ARG A 291 14.40 10.65 -5.57
N VAL A 292 13.28 11.21 -5.97
CA VAL A 292 12.39 11.85 -5.01
C VAL A 292 11.42 10.81 -4.42
N ALA A 293 11.22 10.89 -3.10
CA ALA A 293 10.28 10.10 -2.30
C ALA A 293 10.44 8.55 -2.29
N ARG A 294 11.68 8.03 -2.27
CA ARG A 294 11.89 6.57 -2.00
C ARG A 294 11.66 6.18 -0.54
N GLN A 295 11.79 7.14 0.38
CA GLN A 295 11.78 6.91 1.82
C GLN A 295 10.86 7.94 2.50
N ILE A 296 10.03 7.44 3.41
CA ILE A 296 9.25 8.29 4.31
C ILE A 296 10.01 8.32 5.64
N PRO A 297 10.40 9.50 6.14
CA PRO A 297 10.97 9.65 7.48
C PRO A 297 10.08 9.02 8.55
N CYS A 298 10.69 8.54 9.63
CA CYS A 298 9.95 7.97 10.76
C CYS A 298 9.03 8.99 11.45
N GLU A 299 9.39 10.27 11.39
CA GLU A 299 8.65 11.39 11.96
C GLU A 299 8.41 12.44 10.86
N LEU A 300 7.17 12.88 10.74
CA LEU A 300 6.75 13.89 9.79
C LEU A 300 6.08 15.04 10.54
N ASP A 301 6.44 16.27 10.18
CA ASP A 301 5.79 17.49 10.68
C ASP A 301 4.48 17.79 9.95
N CYS A 302 4.13 17.01 8.92
CA CYS A 302 2.94 17.21 8.09
C CYS A 302 2.19 15.89 7.79
N ASP A 303 1.01 16.00 7.18
CA ASP A 303 0.24 14.83 6.76
C ASP A 303 0.99 14.05 5.67
N VAL A 304 0.90 12.71 5.72
CA VAL A 304 1.57 11.83 4.74
C VAL A 304 1.17 12.16 3.30
N LEU A 305 -0.09 12.53 3.04
CA LEU A 305 -0.54 12.91 1.70
C LEU A 305 0.07 14.23 1.24
N GLU A 306 0.27 15.19 2.14
CA GLU A 306 0.95 16.45 1.83
C GLU A 306 2.44 16.20 1.54
N TYR A 307 3.09 15.37 2.35
CA TYR A 307 4.47 14.93 2.09
C TYR A 307 4.62 14.24 0.73
N LEU A 308 3.68 13.35 0.39
CA LEU A 308 3.68 12.66 -0.90
C LEU A 308 3.31 13.59 -2.06
N GLY A 309 2.43 14.57 -1.84
CA GLY A 309 1.99 15.52 -2.87
C GLY A 309 3.02 16.60 -3.21
N SER A 310 3.88 16.96 -2.26
CA SER A 310 4.98 17.93 -2.45
C SER A 310 6.25 17.34 -3.06
N ARG A 311 6.28 16.02 -3.25
CA ARG A 311 7.44 15.27 -3.75
C ARG A 311 7.05 14.40 -4.93
N ASP A 312 7.95 14.20 -5.88
CA ASP A 312 7.75 13.25 -6.98
C ASP A 312 7.71 11.80 -6.46
N SER A 313 6.52 11.40 -5.99
CA SER A 313 6.19 10.12 -5.36
C SER A 313 5.43 9.17 -6.30
N ALA A 314 5.01 9.67 -7.46
CA ALA A 314 4.20 8.97 -8.46
C ALA A 314 5.02 8.59 -9.70
N TRP A 315 6.09 7.81 -9.50
CA TRP A 315 6.99 7.34 -10.56
C TRP A 315 6.93 5.82 -10.77
N GLN A 316 6.18 5.10 -9.94
CA GLN A 316 5.95 3.66 -10.04
C GLN A 316 4.50 3.29 -9.87
N PHE A 317 3.99 2.45 -10.78
CA PHE A 317 2.58 2.08 -10.82
C PHE A 317 2.40 0.57 -11.02
N SER A 318 1.40 0.00 -10.37
CA SER A 318 0.87 -1.32 -10.73
C SER A 318 -0.51 -1.12 -11.35
N MET A 319 -0.63 -1.41 -12.64
CA MET A 319 -1.84 -1.13 -13.42
C MET A 319 -2.41 -2.37 -14.09
N ARG A 320 -3.74 -2.40 -14.24
CA ARG A 320 -4.45 -3.38 -15.06
C ARG A 320 -4.83 -2.75 -16.40
N PHE A 321 -4.49 -3.42 -17.49
CA PHE A 321 -4.89 -3.08 -18.86
C PHE A 321 -5.63 -4.26 -19.49
N GLU A 322 -6.84 -4.02 -20.01
CA GLU A 322 -7.64 -5.10 -20.60
C GLU A 322 -7.02 -5.71 -21.85
N GLN A 323 -6.24 -4.88 -22.57
CA GLN A 323 -5.42 -5.27 -23.71
C GLN A 323 -3.94 -5.03 -23.39
N PRO A 324 -3.01 -5.83 -23.94
CA PRO A 324 -1.59 -5.57 -23.80
C PRO A 324 -1.22 -4.17 -24.33
N ILE A 325 -0.48 -3.41 -23.53
CA ILE A 325 0.11 -2.15 -23.99
C ILE A 325 1.36 -2.47 -24.80
N SER A 326 1.29 -2.23 -26.11
CA SER A 326 2.42 -2.40 -27.03
C SER A 326 3.04 -1.04 -27.35
N LEU A 327 4.31 -0.88 -26.98
CA LEU A 327 5.14 0.26 -27.36
C LEU A 327 6.20 -0.20 -28.35
N ALA A 328 5.76 -0.78 -29.48
CA ALA A 328 6.64 -1.42 -30.46
C ALA A 328 7.68 -0.47 -31.07
N TRP A 329 7.42 0.84 -31.03
CA TRP A 329 8.28 1.92 -31.50
C TRP A 329 9.41 2.30 -30.53
N LEU A 330 9.48 1.69 -29.34
CA LEU A 330 10.62 1.88 -28.44
C LEU A 330 11.92 1.35 -29.07
N PRO A 331 13.07 2.01 -28.80
CA PRO A 331 14.31 1.81 -29.53
C PRO A 331 14.86 0.37 -29.50
N SER A 332 14.94 -0.28 -28.34
CA SER A 332 15.49 -1.63 -28.22
C SER A 332 14.45 -2.72 -27.90
N PRO A 333 14.64 -3.97 -28.35
CA PRO A 333 13.87 -5.13 -27.86
C PRO A 333 14.01 -5.34 -26.35
N GLN A 334 15.17 -5.03 -25.77
CA GLN A 334 15.45 -5.19 -24.35
C GLN A 334 14.53 -4.30 -23.51
N LEU A 335 14.44 -3.00 -23.86
CA LEU A 335 13.57 -2.05 -23.19
C LEU A 335 12.10 -2.41 -23.34
N ARG A 336 11.68 -2.84 -24.54
CA ARG A 336 10.31 -3.33 -24.80
C ARG A 336 9.92 -4.52 -23.92
N ALA A 337 10.89 -5.34 -23.50
CA ALA A 337 10.66 -6.46 -22.60
C ALA A 337 10.61 -6.05 -21.12
N GLN A 338 11.16 -4.89 -20.75
CA GLN A 338 11.18 -4.40 -19.36
C GLN A 338 10.13 -3.31 -19.07
N PHE A 339 9.58 -2.62 -20.08
CA PHE A 339 8.59 -1.57 -19.87
C PHE A 339 7.48 -1.55 -20.95
N PRO A 340 6.19 -1.63 -20.56
CA PRO A 340 5.69 -1.99 -19.23
C PRO A 340 5.99 -3.47 -18.89
N ALA A 341 6.47 -3.75 -17.67
CA ALA A 341 6.80 -5.11 -17.25
C ALA A 341 5.52 -5.91 -16.94
N ARG A 342 5.27 -7.02 -17.64
CA ARG A 342 4.11 -7.89 -17.36
C ARG A 342 4.31 -8.64 -16.04
N MET A 343 3.29 -8.67 -15.18
CA MET A 343 3.33 -9.42 -13.92
C MET A 343 2.91 -10.88 -14.16
N THR A 344 3.80 -11.83 -13.90
CA THR A 344 3.66 -13.24 -14.30
C THR A 344 2.40 -13.95 -13.78
N TYR A 345 1.95 -13.68 -12.55
CA TYR A 345 0.78 -14.35 -11.94
C TYR A 345 -0.51 -13.55 -12.00
N TYR A 346 -0.44 -12.33 -12.52
CA TYR A 346 -1.61 -11.47 -12.59
C TYR A 346 -1.87 -11.14 -14.05
N ASP A 347 -2.79 -11.90 -14.63
CA ASP A 347 -3.19 -11.64 -15.99
C ASP A 347 -3.65 -10.19 -16.16
N LYS A 348 -3.30 -9.59 -17.31
CA LYS A 348 -3.59 -8.20 -17.64
C LYS A 348 -2.97 -7.14 -16.70
N ARG A 349 -2.01 -7.50 -15.84
CA ARG A 349 -1.34 -6.54 -14.95
C ARG A 349 0.09 -6.26 -15.35
N PHE A 350 0.43 -4.99 -15.23
CA PHE A 350 1.70 -4.43 -15.65
C PHE A 350 2.27 -3.55 -14.55
N PHE A 351 3.58 -3.65 -14.38
CA PHE A 351 4.37 -2.79 -13.54
C PHE A 351 5.06 -1.74 -14.41
N LEU A 352 4.83 -0.48 -14.07
CA LEU A 352 5.41 0.67 -14.77
C LEU A 352 6.37 1.34 -13.80
N ASN A 353 7.66 1.27 -14.11
CA ASN A 353 8.69 2.02 -13.39
C ASN A 353 9.25 3.09 -14.34
N PHE A 354 8.77 4.33 -14.18
CA PHE A 354 9.18 5.43 -15.06
C PHE A 354 10.61 5.89 -14.79
N SER A 355 11.13 5.73 -13.56
CA SER A 355 12.54 6.00 -13.25
C SER A 355 13.46 5.03 -14.01
N LEU A 356 13.12 3.73 -14.02
CA LEU A 356 13.82 2.72 -14.80
C LEU A 356 13.74 3.01 -16.31
N LEU A 357 12.55 3.35 -16.82
CA LEU A 357 12.37 3.71 -18.23
C LEU A 357 13.29 4.88 -18.64
N VAL A 358 13.35 5.92 -17.81
CA VAL A 358 14.18 7.11 -18.08
C VAL A 358 15.66 6.72 -18.14
N ASN A 359 16.15 5.94 -17.17
CA ASN A 359 17.55 5.50 -17.16
C ASN A 359 17.89 4.66 -18.41
N SER A 360 17.00 3.76 -18.79
CA SER A 360 17.15 2.97 -20.01
C SER A 360 17.15 3.84 -21.27
N LEU A 361 16.25 4.82 -21.36
CA LEU A 361 16.20 5.74 -22.51
C LEU A 361 17.42 6.64 -22.58
N GLN A 362 17.96 7.09 -21.44
CA GLN A 362 19.21 7.85 -21.40
C GLN A 362 20.36 7.03 -22.01
N LEU A 363 20.52 5.77 -21.61
CA LEU A 363 21.55 4.88 -22.15
C LEU A 363 21.34 4.56 -23.64
N GLU A 364 20.10 4.44 -24.10
CA GLU A 364 19.83 4.08 -25.50
C GLU A 364 19.91 5.27 -26.46
N LEU A 365 19.57 6.48 -26.00
CA LEU A 365 19.56 7.68 -26.82
C LEU A 365 20.85 8.50 -26.71
N ASP A 366 21.57 8.47 -25.59
CA ASP A 366 22.81 9.22 -25.40
C ASP A 366 24.05 8.42 -25.88
N GLU A 367 25.10 9.18 -26.21
CA GLU A 367 26.39 8.68 -26.71
C GLU A 367 27.41 8.52 -25.56
N ALA A 368 27.31 9.34 -24.50
CA ALA A 368 28.14 9.26 -23.28
C ALA A 368 27.61 8.18 -22.30
N ARG A 369 27.59 6.92 -22.75
CA ARG A 369 26.89 5.82 -22.05
C ARG A 369 27.56 5.32 -20.78
N GLN A 370 28.89 5.41 -20.68
CA GLN A 370 29.65 4.73 -19.62
C GLN A 370 29.57 5.48 -18.29
N ASP A 371 29.85 6.79 -18.27
CA ASP A 371 29.81 7.61 -17.04
C ASP A 371 28.44 7.53 -16.36
N PHE A 372 27.36 7.65 -17.15
CA PHE A 372 26.00 7.52 -16.64
C PHE A 372 25.71 6.12 -16.08
N LEU A 373 26.24 5.07 -16.71
CA LEU A 373 26.04 3.70 -16.25
C LEU A 373 26.74 3.44 -14.92
N ASP A 374 27.94 3.98 -14.73
CA ASP A 374 28.70 3.86 -13.49
C ASP A 374 28.05 4.67 -12.35
N ASP A 375 27.53 5.86 -12.66
CA ASP A 375 26.70 6.64 -11.74
C ASP A 375 25.45 5.84 -11.35
N TRP A 376 24.72 5.25 -12.31
CA TRP A 376 23.56 4.42 -12.02
C TRP A 376 23.93 3.18 -11.18
N PHE A 377 25.11 2.60 -11.38
CA PHE A 377 25.58 1.49 -10.55
C PHE A 377 25.86 1.92 -9.10
N ALA A 378 26.55 3.04 -8.89
CA ALA A 378 26.84 3.58 -7.56
C ALA A 378 25.54 3.86 -6.80
N ASP A 379 24.56 4.38 -7.54
CA ASP A 379 23.19 4.62 -7.15
C ASP A 379 22.46 3.35 -6.71
N LEU A 380 22.51 2.29 -7.52
CA LEU A 380 21.90 1.02 -7.14
C LEU A 380 22.60 0.46 -5.91
N ARG A 381 23.93 0.42 -5.89
CA ARG A 381 24.74 -0.14 -4.79
C ARG A 381 24.42 0.49 -3.43
N SER A 382 24.19 1.79 -3.39
CA SER A 382 23.95 2.54 -2.15
C SER A 382 22.51 2.45 -1.63
N ASP A 383 21.54 2.17 -2.50
CA ASP A 383 20.12 2.18 -2.12
C ASP A 383 19.61 0.77 -1.75
N PRO A 384 19.28 0.50 -0.48
CA PRO A 384 18.74 -0.80 -0.07
C PRO A 384 17.35 -1.08 -0.65
N GLY A 385 16.62 -0.05 -1.10
CA GLY A 385 15.25 -0.11 -1.60
C GLY A 385 15.07 -0.44 -3.07
N CYS A 386 16.16 -0.66 -3.82
CA CYS A 386 16.08 -1.02 -5.22
C CYS A 386 15.25 -2.28 -5.44
N ASP A 387 14.32 -2.21 -6.39
CA ASP A 387 13.51 -3.37 -6.73
C ASP A 387 14.22 -4.35 -7.68
N PHE A 388 13.60 -5.51 -7.87
CA PHE A 388 14.11 -6.54 -8.75
C PHE A 388 14.28 -6.07 -10.21
N GLU A 389 13.33 -5.28 -10.72
CA GLU A 389 13.31 -4.83 -12.12
C GLU A 389 14.40 -3.79 -12.39
N GLU A 390 14.68 -2.89 -11.45
CA GLU A 390 15.78 -1.92 -11.53
C GLU A 390 17.14 -2.64 -11.62
N LEU A 391 17.39 -3.57 -10.70
CA LEU A 391 18.64 -4.34 -10.65
C LEU A 391 18.82 -5.21 -11.90
N PHE A 392 17.76 -5.90 -12.32
CA PHE A 392 17.81 -6.74 -13.51
C PHE A 392 18.00 -5.92 -14.79
N THR A 393 17.29 -4.80 -14.93
CA THR A 393 17.39 -3.95 -16.12
C THR A 393 18.78 -3.34 -16.26
N PHE A 394 19.37 -2.84 -15.17
CA PHE A 394 20.76 -2.39 -15.17
C PHE A 394 21.71 -3.49 -15.68
N SER A 395 21.49 -4.73 -15.24
CA SER A 395 22.31 -5.86 -15.64
C SER A 395 22.28 -6.14 -17.14
N LEU A 396 21.27 -5.66 -17.88
CA LEU A 396 21.21 -5.77 -19.34
C LEU A 396 22.21 -4.84 -20.02
N TYR A 397 22.47 -3.66 -19.45
CA TYR A 397 23.36 -2.65 -20.01
C TYR A 397 24.82 -2.82 -19.57
N SER A 398 25.07 -3.21 -18.31
CA SER A 398 26.45 -3.40 -17.82
C SER A 398 27.17 -4.57 -18.48
N ARG A 399 28.46 -4.38 -18.76
CA ARG A 399 29.40 -5.41 -19.24
C ARG A 399 30.47 -5.75 -18.20
N GLU A 400 30.50 -5.05 -17.08
CA GLU A 400 31.49 -5.26 -16.04
C GLU A 400 31.11 -6.43 -15.14
N VAL A 401 31.92 -7.50 -15.16
CA VAL A 401 31.65 -8.72 -14.39
C VAL A 401 31.54 -8.43 -12.89
N ALA A 402 32.34 -7.50 -12.35
CA ALA A 402 32.30 -7.11 -10.95
C ALA A 402 30.94 -6.49 -10.56
N GLN A 403 30.44 -5.55 -11.37
CA GLN A 403 29.13 -4.94 -11.17
C GLN A 403 28.02 -6.00 -11.24
N LEU A 404 28.05 -6.86 -12.26
CA LEU A 404 27.04 -7.90 -12.46
C LEU A 404 27.01 -8.93 -11.32
N ARG A 405 28.16 -9.29 -10.74
CA ARG A 405 28.22 -10.20 -9.57
C ARG A 405 27.55 -9.59 -8.34
N LEU A 406 27.82 -8.31 -8.05
CA LEU A 406 27.17 -7.60 -6.94
C LEU A 406 25.65 -7.52 -7.13
N ILE A 407 25.20 -7.19 -8.35
CA ILE A 407 23.78 -7.15 -8.71
C ILE A 407 23.13 -8.52 -8.54
N ARG A 408 23.78 -9.59 -9.01
CA ARG A 408 23.29 -10.97 -8.84
C ARG A 408 23.10 -11.33 -7.37
N ASP A 409 24.05 -10.98 -6.51
CA ASP A 409 23.99 -11.33 -5.10
C ASP A 409 22.86 -10.58 -4.37
N ARG A 410 22.57 -9.34 -4.79
CA ARG A 410 21.38 -8.61 -4.31
C ARG A 410 20.09 -9.20 -4.85
N LEU A 411 20.06 -9.55 -6.13
CA LEU A 411 18.90 -10.19 -6.76
C LEU A 411 18.55 -11.52 -6.08
N LEU A 412 19.53 -12.30 -5.62
CA LEU A 412 19.28 -13.53 -4.85
C LEU A 412 18.46 -13.27 -3.58
N ARG A 413 18.73 -12.16 -2.88
CA ARG A 413 18.00 -11.78 -1.65
C ARG A 413 16.55 -11.35 -1.93
N LEU A 414 16.30 -10.82 -3.11
CA LEU A 414 14.97 -10.40 -3.57
C LEU A 414 14.26 -11.49 -4.38
N SER A 415 14.96 -12.57 -4.71
CA SER A 415 14.47 -13.56 -5.65
C SER A 415 13.28 -14.33 -5.09
N SER A 416 12.26 -14.48 -5.91
CA SER A 416 11.16 -15.42 -5.70
C SER A 416 11.13 -16.38 -6.88
N TYR A 417 10.27 -17.41 -6.83
CA TYR A 417 10.10 -18.35 -7.94
C TYR A 417 9.80 -17.65 -9.30
N GLN A 418 9.22 -16.43 -9.25
CA GLN A 418 8.83 -15.59 -10.39
C GLN A 418 9.99 -15.05 -11.22
N THR A 419 11.17 -14.94 -10.62
CA THR A 419 12.32 -14.22 -11.18
C THR A 419 13.41 -15.16 -11.70
N SER A 420 13.16 -16.47 -11.65
CA SER A 420 14.12 -17.52 -12.00
C SER A 420 14.65 -17.41 -13.43
N GLY A 421 13.79 -17.11 -14.41
CA GLY A 421 14.21 -16.94 -15.82
C GLY A 421 15.17 -15.77 -16.04
N LYS A 422 14.82 -14.59 -15.49
CA LYS A 422 15.67 -13.39 -15.53
C LYS A 422 16.99 -13.62 -14.76
N PHE A 423 16.93 -14.31 -13.62
CA PHE A 423 18.11 -14.69 -12.86
C PHE A 423 19.06 -15.63 -13.63
N LEU A 424 18.51 -16.63 -14.31
CA LEU A 424 19.27 -17.54 -15.18
C LEU A 424 19.91 -16.78 -16.34
N GLN A 425 19.20 -15.83 -16.94
CA GLN A 425 19.74 -14.97 -17.99
C GLN A 425 20.95 -14.17 -17.51
N LEU A 426 20.86 -13.54 -16.34
CA LEU A 426 21.99 -12.82 -15.73
C LEU A 426 23.17 -13.76 -15.46
N THR A 427 22.89 -14.94 -14.90
CA THR A 427 23.95 -15.92 -14.58
C THR A 427 24.68 -16.38 -15.84
N ARG A 428 23.96 -16.65 -16.94
CA ARG A 428 24.56 -16.97 -18.24
C ARG A 428 25.41 -15.83 -18.77
N LYS A 429 24.91 -14.59 -18.71
CA LYS A 429 25.66 -13.40 -19.14
C LYS A 429 26.98 -13.23 -18.37
N ILE A 430 26.97 -13.45 -17.05
CA ILE A 430 28.18 -13.39 -16.21
C ILE A 430 29.20 -14.46 -16.66
N LEU A 431 28.74 -15.69 -16.93
CA LEU A 431 29.61 -16.77 -17.38
C LEU A 431 30.22 -16.48 -18.76
N GLU A 432 29.44 -15.95 -19.70
CA GLU A 432 29.91 -15.58 -21.04
C GLU A 432 30.96 -14.46 -20.99
N LEU A 433 30.74 -13.44 -20.16
CA LEU A 433 31.67 -12.33 -19.99
C LEU A 433 32.93 -12.72 -19.20
N SER A 434 32.84 -13.71 -18.30
CA SER A 434 34.01 -14.19 -17.54
C SER A 434 34.94 -15.10 -18.37
N ARG A 435 34.51 -15.52 -19.56
CA ARG A 435 35.29 -16.36 -20.49
C ARG A 435 36.05 -15.56 -21.54
N ARG A 436 35.76 -14.26 -21.65
CA ARG A 436 36.47 -13.30 -22.51
C ARG A 436 37.46 -12.53 -21.66
#